data_AF-A0A5Q0TTN8-F1
#
_entry.id   AF-A0A5Q0TTN8-F1
#
_cell.length_a   1.000
_cell.length_b   1.000
_cell.length_c   1.000
_cell.angle_alpha   90.00
_cell.angle_beta   90.00
_cell.angle_gamma   90.00
#
_symmetry.space_group_name_H-M   'P 1'
#
loop_
_entity.id
_entity.type
_entity.pdbx_description
1 polymer ?
#
loop_
_entity_poly.entity_id
_entity_poly.type
_entity_poly.pdbx_seq_one_letter_code
_entity_poly.pdbx_strand_id
1 'polypeptide(L)'
;MIRAIVFDADKTLWDHHNISEFEEPLKLVNADTLEDSKGRVLHLFPDVRETLKELKNRGYILGLATWNFEDKANKVLSALDLLQYFDIIVAKPYPYKFLMLSQIIIEINAKTNLKIKPNEILFLDDRRGHFGNIWLYLGDVKCLEMWKDIVRYSEIFSILRYVKNG
;
A
#
# COMPACT_ATOMS: atom_id res chain seq x y z
N MET A 1 3.30 -9.47 16.98
CA MET A 1 2.20 -9.79 16.05
C MET A 1 1.99 -8.59 15.13
N ILE A 2 1.78 -8.80 13.82
CA ILE A 2 1.50 -7.70 12.89
C ILE A 2 0.09 -7.15 13.15
N ARG A 3 -0.04 -5.83 13.17
CA ARG A 3 -1.28 -5.08 13.40
C ARG A 3 -1.64 -4.15 12.25
N ALA A 4 -0.64 -3.56 11.59
CA ALA A 4 -0.83 -2.74 10.41
C ALA A 4 -0.07 -3.30 9.21
N ILE A 5 -0.67 -3.18 8.04
CA ILE A 5 -0.08 -3.57 6.76
C ILE A 5 -0.12 -2.32 5.87
N VAL A 6 1.04 -1.86 5.45
CA VAL A 6 1.21 -0.68 4.63
C VAL A 6 1.66 -1.12 3.25
N PHE A 7 0.95 -0.70 2.22
CA PHE A 7 1.27 -0.96 0.83
C PHE A 7 1.89 0.29 0.19
N ASP A 8 2.85 0.10 -0.69
CA ASP A 8 3.09 1.03 -1.78
C ASP A 8 1.97 0.90 -2.85
N ALA A 9 1.95 1.78 -3.86
CA ALA A 9 0.92 1.82 -4.89
C ALA A 9 1.43 1.36 -6.27
N ASP A 10 2.21 2.19 -6.96
CA ASP A 10 2.72 1.91 -8.32
C ASP A 10 3.60 0.66 -8.33
N LYS A 11 3.40 -0.24 -9.29
CA LYS A 11 4.07 -1.56 -9.33
C LYS A 11 3.85 -2.44 -8.10
N THR A 12 3.02 -2.03 -7.14
CA THR A 12 2.62 -2.83 -5.99
C THR A 12 1.17 -3.28 -6.13
N LEU A 13 0.21 -2.35 -6.21
CA LEU A 13 -1.22 -2.62 -6.39
C LEU A 13 -1.61 -2.79 -7.87
N TRP A 14 -0.89 -2.11 -8.77
CA TRP A 14 -1.15 -2.13 -10.21
C TRP A 14 0.14 -2.12 -11.03
N ASP A 15 0.03 -2.49 -12.30
CA ASP A 15 1.16 -2.62 -13.22
C ASP A 15 1.73 -1.30 -13.73
N HIS A 16 1.05 -0.18 -13.54
CA HIS A 16 1.55 1.14 -13.94
C HIS A 16 2.64 1.65 -12.99
N HIS A 17 3.60 2.41 -13.52
CA HIS A 17 4.81 2.82 -12.80
C HIS A 17 4.74 4.23 -12.19
N ASN A 18 3.77 5.04 -12.61
CA ASN A 18 3.62 6.42 -12.17
C ASN A 18 2.21 6.97 -12.46
N ILE A 19 1.25 6.79 -11.56
CA ILE A 19 -0.10 7.37 -11.76
C ILE A 19 -0.14 8.91 -11.66
N SER A 20 0.92 9.59 -11.20
CA SER A 20 0.96 11.05 -11.18
C SER A 20 0.92 11.67 -12.58
N GLU A 21 1.22 10.90 -13.63
CA GLU A 21 1.14 11.32 -15.03
C GLU A 21 -0.28 11.28 -15.61
N PHE A 22 -1.23 10.63 -14.92
CA PHE A 22 -2.56 10.40 -15.47
C PHE A 22 -3.31 11.72 -15.68
N GLU A 23 -3.98 11.86 -16.82
CA GLU A 23 -4.78 13.03 -17.17
C GLU A 23 -6.29 12.73 -17.17
N GLU A 24 -7.08 13.69 -16.68
CA GLU A 24 -8.54 13.57 -16.65
C GLU A 24 -9.15 13.68 -18.05
N PRO A 25 -10.34 13.09 -18.29
CA PRO A 25 -11.08 12.22 -17.37
C PRO A 25 -10.47 10.83 -17.22
N LEU A 26 -10.53 10.27 -16.00
CA LEU A 26 -10.27 8.85 -15.75
C LEU A 26 -11.49 8.00 -16.12
N LYS A 27 -11.27 6.94 -16.89
CA LYS A 27 -12.30 6.01 -17.35
C LYS A 27 -12.03 4.61 -16.80
N LEU A 28 -12.99 4.07 -16.05
CA LEU A 28 -12.99 2.67 -15.65
C LEU A 28 -13.36 1.80 -16.86
N VAL A 29 -12.40 1.03 -17.38
CA VAL A 29 -12.60 0.13 -18.54
C VAL A 29 -13.31 -1.15 -18.09
N ASN A 30 -12.89 -1.67 -16.94
CA ASN A 30 -13.55 -2.77 -16.22
C ASN A 30 -13.18 -2.64 -14.73
N ALA A 31 -13.63 -3.57 -13.88
CA ALA A 31 -13.41 -3.51 -12.43
C ALA A 31 -11.94 -3.30 -12.00
N ASP A 32 -10.98 -3.78 -12.81
CA ASP A 32 -9.56 -3.82 -12.47
C ASP A 32 -8.69 -3.07 -13.48
N THR A 33 -9.28 -2.26 -14.37
CA THR A 33 -8.55 -1.52 -15.41
C THR A 33 -9.04 -0.10 -15.53
N LEU A 34 -8.11 0.86 -15.41
CA LEU A 34 -8.37 2.29 -15.51
C LEU A 34 -7.54 2.89 -16.65
N GLU A 35 -8.17 3.76 -17.44
CA GLU A 35 -7.55 4.45 -18.56
C GLU A 35 -7.69 5.97 -18.38
N ASP A 36 -6.65 6.73 -18.70
CA ASP A 36 -6.65 8.20 -18.68
C ASP A 36 -7.02 8.80 -20.05
N SER A 37 -7.15 10.13 -20.14
CA SER A 37 -7.52 10.79 -21.41
C SER A 37 -6.44 10.78 -22.50
N LYS A 38 -5.22 10.34 -22.17
CA LYS A 38 -4.10 10.15 -23.09
C LYS A 38 -3.94 8.69 -23.51
N GLY A 39 -4.83 7.79 -23.06
CA GLY A 39 -4.75 6.36 -23.35
C GLY A 39 -3.71 5.62 -22.50
N ARG A 40 -3.22 6.21 -21.41
CA ARG A 40 -2.40 5.49 -20.42
C ARG A 40 -3.32 4.56 -19.65
N VAL A 41 -2.93 3.29 -19.52
CA VAL A 41 -3.71 2.25 -18.86
C VAL A 41 -2.96 1.72 -17.65
N LEU A 42 -3.67 1.49 -16.56
CA LEU A 42 -3.21 0.66 -15.44
C LEU A 42 -4.14 -0.54 -15.28
N HIS A 43 -3.56 -1.69 -14.91
CA HIS A 43 -4.27 -2.89 -14.49
C HIS A 43 -3.92 -3.21 -13.05
N LEU A 44 -4.93 -3.48 -12.22
CA LEU A 44 -4.67 -4.07 -10.90
C LEU A 44 -4.00 -5.44 -11.07
N PHE A 45 -3.07 -5.75 -10.17
CA PHE A 45 -2.56 -7.11 -10.11
C PHE A 45 -3.65 -8.08 -9.64
N PRO A 46 -3.56 -9.37 -10.01
CA PRO A 46 -4.48 -10.39 -9.53
C PRO A 46 -4.57 -10.44 -8.00
N ASP A 47 -5.79 -10.69 -7.51
CA ASP A 47 -6.14 -10.86 -6.10
C ASP A 47 -5.93 -9.64 -5.18
N VAL A 48 -5.56 -8.46 -5.72
CA VAL A 48 -5.34 -7.24 -4.91
C VAL A 48 -6.59 -6.89 -4.11
N ARG A 49 -7.75 -6.82 -4.79
CA ARG A 49 -9.01 -6.40 -4.19
C ARG A 49 -9.49 -7.39 -3.14
N GLU A 50 -9.46 -8.68 -3.47
CA GLU A 50 -9.83 -9.77 -2.58
C GLU A 50 -8.93 -9.79 -1.35
N THR A 51 -7.63 -9.55 -1.54
CA THR A 51 -6.66 -9.55 -0.45
C THR A 51 -6.87 -8.36 0.48
N LEU A 52 -7.04 -7.14 -0.05
CA LEU A 52 -7.34 -5.96 0.76
C LEU A 52 -8.63 -6.15 1.57
N LYS A 53 -9.69 -6.67 0.93
CA LYS A 53 -10.96 -6.98 1.58
C LYS A 53 -10.79 -7.98 2.72
N GLU A 54 -10.10 -9.09 2.47
CA GLU A 54 -9.90 -10.14 3.47
C GLU A 54 -9.00 -9.66 4.63
N LEU A 55 -7.97 -8.86 4.36
CA LEU A 55 -7.16 -8.25 5.41
C LEU A 55 -7.99 -7.32 6.30
N LYS A 56 -8.90 -6.52 5.71
CA LYS A 56 -9.84 -5.69 6.48
C LYS A 56 -10.81 -6.53 7.31
N ASN A 57 -11.38 -7.60 6.75
CA ASN A 57 -12.25 -8.52 7.48
C ASN A 57 -11.56 -9.17 8.68
N ARG A 58 -10.24 -9.39 8.59
CA ARG A 58 -9.41 -9.92 9.68
C ARG A 58 -9.01 -8.87 10.72
N GLY A 59 -9.43 -7.62 10.56
CA GLY A 59 -9.18 -6.53 11.51
C GLY A 59 -7.77 -5.93 11.42
N TYR A 60 -7.05 -6.12 10.31
CA TYR A 60 -5.80 -5.40 10.08
C TYR A 60 -6.07 -3.92 9.75
N ILE A 61 -5.21 -3.05 10.25
CA ILE A 61 -5.19 -1.65 9.85
C ILE A 61 -4.44 -1.57 8.51
N LEU A 62 -5.08 -1.01 7.48
CA LEU A 62 -4.47 -0.89 6.17
C LEU A 62 -4.02 0.54 5.87
N GLY A 63 -2.73 0.69 5.56
CA GLY A 63 -2.13 1.94 5.15
C GLY A 63 -1.69 1.91 3.68
N LEU A 64 -1.68 3.08 3.04
CA LEU A 64 -1.01 3.30 1.76
C LEU A 64 0.09 4.35 1.91
N ALA A 65 1.32 4.03 1.51
CA ALA A 65 2.45 4.94 1.49
C ALA A 65 2.96 5.07 0.05
N THR A 66 2.52 6.09 -0.68
CA THR A 66 2.78 6.21 -2.13
C THR A 66 3.59 7.45 -2.49
N TRP A 67 4.55 7.29 -3.40
CA TRP A 67 5.27 8.40 -4.01
C TRP A 67 4.46 8.94 -5.20
N ASN A 68 3.41 9.71 -4.91
CA ASN A 68 2.52 10.29 -5.91
C ASN A 68 1.91 11.62 -5.41
N PHE A 69 1.28 12.37 -6.31
CA PHE A 69 0.39 13.45 -5.90
C PHE A 69 -0.86 12.89 -5.19
N GLU A 70 -1.26 13.53 -4.10
CA GLU A 70 -2.34 13.05 -3.23
C GLU A 70 -3.70 13.05 -3.92
N ASP A 71 -4.01 14.09 -4.69
CA ASP A 71 -5.24 14.16 -5.47
C ASP A 71 -5.30 13.03 -6.52
N LYS A 72 -4.18 12.74 -7.20
CA LYS A 72 -4.07 11.66 -8.18
C LYS A 72 -4.27 10.29 -7.53
N ALA A 73 -3.57 10.02 -6.43
CA ALA A 73 -3.69 8.78 -5.69
C ALA A 73 -5.14 8.53 -5.24
N ASN A 74 -5.78 9.52 -4.63
CA ASN A 74 -7.18 9.40 -4.18
C ASN A 74 -8.16 9.18 -5.33
N LYS A 75 -7.97 9.87 -6.47
CA LYS A 75 -8.81 9.70 -7.66
C LYS A 75 -8.70 8.31 -8.26
N VAL A 76 -7.48 7.80 -8.42
CA VAL A 76 -7.23 6.44 -8.95
C VAL A 76 -7.81 5.38 -8.02
N LEU A 77 -7.55 5.49 -6.71
CA LEU A 77 -8.10 4.56 -5.70
C LEU A 77 -9.63 4.60 -5.67
N SER A 78 -10.24 5.77 -5.80
CA SER A 78 -11.70 5.93 -5.84
C SER A 78 -12.28 5.32 -7.11
N ALA A 79 -11.69 5.59 -8.28
CA ALA A 79 -12.15 5.05 -9.55
C ALA A 79 -12.07 3.52 -9.62
N LEU A 80 -11.06 2.94 -8.97
CA LEU A 80 -10.88 1.48 -8.84
C LEU A 80 -11.66 0.87 -7.66
N ASP A 81 -12.46 1.63 -6.92
CA ASP A 81 -13.19 1.17 -5.73
C ASP A 81 -12.27 0.50 -4.67
N LEU A 82 -11.05 1.04 -4.51
CA LEU A 82 -10.07 0.58 -3.53
C LEU A 82 -9.95 1.51 -2.30
N LEU A 83 -10.39 2.76 -2.43
CA LEU A 83 -10.26 3.78 -1.39
C LEU A 83 -10.81 3.33 -0.03
N GLN A 84 -11.96 2.64 -0.05
CA GLN A 84 -12.67 2.11 1.12
C GLN A 84 -11.88 1.09 1.96
N TYR A 85 -10.84 0.46 1.39
CA TYR A 85 -10.05 -0.52 2.12
C TYR A 85 -8.97 0.12 3.00
N PHE A 86 -8.51 1.33 2.68
CA PHE A 86 -7.40 1.96 3.41
C PHE A 86 -7.91 2.83 4.56
N ASP A 87 -7.39 2.59 5.77
CA ASP A 87 -7.65 3.42 6.95
C ASP A 87 -6.88 4.74 6.92
N ILE A 88 -5.66 4.67 6.37
CA ILE A 88 -4.73 5.78 6.24
C ILE A 88 -4.13 5.78 4.84
N ILE A 89 -4.13 6.93 4.17
CA ILE A 89 -3.46 7.13 2.89
C ILE A 89 -2.49 8.29 3.06
N VAL A 90 -1.21 8.02 2.82
CA VAL A 90 -0.16 9.05 2.79
C VAL A 90 0.49 9.01 1.41
N ALA A 91 0.11 9.98 0.58
CA ALA A 91 0.71 10.24 -0.72
C ALA A 91 1.59 11.49 -0.63
N LYS A 92 2.84 11.41 -1.07
CA LYS A 92 3.75 12.57 -1.13
C LYS A 92 4.47 12.61 -2.46
N PRO A 93 4.78 13.80 -3.00
CA PRO A 93 5.54 13.97 -4.25
C PRO A 93 7.05 13.74 -4.07
N TYR A 94 7.45 12.83 -3.18
CA TYR A 94 8.84 12.44 -2.93
C TYR A 94 8.95 10.97 -2.47
N PRO A 95 10.10 10.29 -2.66
CA PRO A 95 10.24 8.85 -2.43
C PRO A 95 10.48 8.44 -0.96
N TYR A 96 10.43 9.36 -0.01
CA TYR A 96 10.84 9.11 1.38
C TYR A 96 9.80 8.28 2.17
N LYS A 97 9.77 6.97 1.92
CA LYS A 97 8.82 6.02 2.56
C LYS A 97 8.88 6.04 4.08
N PHE A 98 10.06 6.23 4.67
CA PHE A 98 10.17 6.33 6.14
C PHE A 98 9.38 7.51 6.71
N LEU A 99 9.29 8.66 6.02
CA LEU A 99 8.46 9.79 6.44
C LEU A 99 6.96 9.45 6.32
N MET A 100 6.56 8.80 5.23
CA MET A 100 5.18 8.37 5.02
C MET A 100 4.75 7.36 6.09
N LEU A 101 5.58 6.35 6.37
CA LEU A 101 5.33 5.36 7.42
C LEU A 101 5.27 6.02 8.81
N SER A 102 6.13 7.00 9.07
CA SER A 102 6.10 7.78 10.33
C SER A 102 4.76 8.51 10.48
N GLN A 103 4.27 9.15 9.41
CA GLN A 103 2.96 9.78 9.39
C GLN A 103 1.84 8.77 9.60
N ILE A 104 1.88 7.61 8.92
CA ILE A 104 0.89 6.54 9.10
C ILE A 104 0.84 6.07 10.56
N ILE A 105 2.00 5.85 11.21
CA ILE A 105 2.06 5.46 12.62
C ILE A 105 1.39 6.49 13.52
N ILE A 106 1.68 7.78 13.30
CA ILE A 106 1.07 8.88 14.07
C ILE A 106 -0.45 8.88 13.89
N GLU A 107 -0.94 8.76 12.66
CA GLU A 107 -2.37 8.76 12.37
C GLU A 107 -3.09 7.54 12.93
N ILE A 108 -2.47 6.35 12.87
CA ILE A 108 -2.99 5.14 13.50
C ILE A 108 -3.15 5.37 15.00
N ASN A 109 -2.11 5.88 15.66
CA ASN A 109 -2.12 6.10 17.10
C ASN A 109 -3.21 7.11 17.50
N ALA A 110 -3.37 8.18 16.72
CA ALA A 110 -4.40 9.19 16.93
C ALA A 110 -5.82 8.64 16.76
N LYS A 111 -6.06 7.77 15.76
CA LYS A 111 -7.40 7.23 15.47
C LYS A 111 -7.82 6.06 16.36
N THR A 112 -6.87 5.27 16.86
CA THR A 112 -7.17 3.98 17.49
C THR A 112 -6.88 3.92 18.99
N ASN A 113 -6.31 4.99 19.58
CA ASN A 113 -5.75 5.00 20.94
C ASN A 113 -4.76 3.85 21.21
N LEU A 114 -4.23 3.25 20.13
CA LEU A 114 -3.17 2.26 20.17
C LEU A 114 -1.83 2.98 20.07
N LYS A 115 -0.78 2.34 20.57
CA LYS A 115 0.60 2.75 20.28
C LYS A 115 1.26 1.64 19.48
N ILE A 116 1.12 1.71 18.15
CA ILE A 116 1.72 0.71 17.26
C ILE A 116 3.24 0.86 17.25
N LYS A 117 3.93 -0.27 17.37
CA LYS A 117 5.40 -0.34 17.29
C LYS A 117 5.84 -0.68 15.86
N PRO A 118 7.08 -0.30 15.47
CA PRO A 118 7.64 -0.65 14.16
C PRO A 118 7.53 -2.14 13.82
N ASN A 119 7.80 -3.04 14.77
CA ASN A 119 7.74 -4.50 14.58
C ASN A 119 6.33 -5.10 14.49
N GLU A 120 5.30 -4.26 14.62
CA GLU A 120 3.90 -4.60 14.40
C GLU A 120 3.44 -4.16 13.00
N ILE A 121 4.35 -3.65 12.17
CA ILE A 121 4.06 -3.15 10.81
C ILE A 121 4.70 -4.08 9.79
N LEU A 122 3.89 -4.48 8.80
CA LEU A 122 4.36 -5.07 7.56
C LEU A 122 4.29 -4.03 6.45
N PHE A 123 5.41 -3.71 5.81
CA PHE A 123 5.48 -2.82 4.65
C PHE A 123 5.77 -3.63 3.38
N LEU A 124 4.96 -3.39 2.35
CA LEU A 124 5.03 -4.07 1.05
C LEU A 124 5.30 -3.03 -0.04
N ASP A 125 6.37 -3.24 -0.81
CA ASP A 125 6.83 -2.32 -1.86
C ASP A 125 7.52 -3.12 -2.97
N ASP A 126 7.43 -2.68 -4.22
CA ASP A 126 8.13 -3.32 -5.35
C ASP A 126 9.64 -3.07 -5.33
N ARG A 127 10.12 -2.09 -4.54
CA ARG A 127 11.52 -1.64 -4.52
C ARG A 127 12.16 -1.77 -3.16
N ARG A 128 13.05 -2.77 -3.03
CA ARG A 128 13.91 -2.95 -1.85
C ARG A 128 14.74 -1.73 -1.47
N GLY A 129 15.07 -0.86 -2.43
CA GLY A 129 15.83 0.36 -2.20
C GLY A 129 15.19 1.31 -1.18
N HIS A 130 13.87 1.22 -0.97
CA HIS A 130 13.18 2.04 0.02
C HIS A 130 13.39 1.57 1.48
N PHE A 131 13.82 0.32 1.69
CA PHE A 131 13.82 -0.29 3.03
C PHE A 131 14.95 0.20 3.94
N GLY A 132 16.11 0.55 3.37
CA GLY A 132 17.27 0.97 4.16
C GLY A 132 16.98 2.14 5.10
N ASN A 133 16.35 3.20 4.59
CA ASN A 133 15.97 4.35 5.41
C ASN A 133 14.83 4.02 6.38
N ILE A 134 13.94 3.10 6.03
CA ILE A 134 12.89 2.65 6.95
C ILE A 134 13.54 1.99 8.18
N TRP A 135 14.49 1.07 7.97
CA TRP A 135 15.19 0.43 9.08
C TRP A 135 16.06 1.39 9.87
N LEU A 136 16.75 2.31 9.19
CA LEU A 136 17.59 3.31 9.84
C LEU A 136 16.80 4.23 10.77
N TYR A 137 15.64 4.72 10.33
CA TYR A 137 14.89 5.76 11.06
C TYR A 137 13.73 5.22 11.92
N LEU A 138 13.13 4.10 11.54
CA LEU A 138 12.00 3.51 12.25
C LEU A 138 12.34 2.21 12.97
N GLY A 139 13.50 1.61 12.71
CA GLY A 139 13.92 0.36 13.34
C GLY A 139 13.24 -0.87 12.71
N ASP A 140 12.71 -1.76 13.55
CA ASP A 140 12.31 -3.11 13.16
C ASP A 140 10.97 -3.19 12.41
N VAL A 141 10.81 -2.45 11.31
CA VAL A 141 9.66 -2.63 10.39
C VAL A 141 9.90 -3.84 9.51
N LYS A 142 8.92 -4.76 9.45
CA LYS A 142 9.00 -5.90 8.53
C LYS A 142 8.73 -5.41 7.12
N CYS A 143 9.76 -5.34 6.28
CA CYS A 143 9.64 -4.93 4.89
C CYS A 143 9.79 -6.16 3.99
N LEU A 144 8.87 -6.35 3.03
CA LEU A 144 8.95 -7.41 2.03
C LEU A 144 8.81 -6.83 0.63
N GLU A 145 9.69 -7.26 -0.27
CA GLU A 145 9.70 -6.84 -1.67
C GLU A 145 8.66 -7.64 -2.46
N MET A 146 7.69 -6.94 -3.06
CA MET A 146 6.75 -7.55 -3.99
C MET A 146 7.50 -8.08 -5.22
N TRP A 147 7.02 -9.20 -5.75
CA TRP A 147 7.58 -9.91 -6.90
C TRP A 147 8.93 -10.58 -6.67
N LYS A 148 9.47 -10.51 -5.44
CA LYS A 148 10.66 -11.27 -5.01
C LYS A 148 10.42 -12.04 -3.72
N ASP A 149 10.12 -11.34 -2.63
CA ASP A 149 9.82 -11.96 -1.34
C ASP A 149 8.36 -12.45 -1.29
N ILE A 150 7.46 -11.75 -2.00
CA ILE A 150 6.05 -12.12 -2.20
C ILE A 150 5.75 -12.16 -3.69
N VAL A 151 5.55 -13.35 -4.26
CA VAL A 151 5.33 -13.47 -5.71
C VAL A 151 3.85 -13.30 -6.07
N ARG A 152 2.95 -13.58 -5.13
CA ARG A 152 1.49 -13.43 -5.29
C ARG A 152 0.86 -12.91 -4.01
N TYR A 153 -0.20 -12.13 -4.13
CA TYR A 153 -0.92 -11.52 -3.01
C TYR A 153 -1.40 -12.53 -1.95
N SER A 154 -1.81 -13.73 -2.38
CA SER A 154 -2.24 -14.80 -1.45
C SER A 154 -1.13 -15.26 -0.48
N GLU A 155 0.15 -15.05 -0.79
CA GLU A 155 1.29 -15.41 0.07
C GLU A 155 1.38 -14.52 1.33
N ILE A 156 0.78 -13.31 1.29
CA ILE A 156 0.68 -12.39 2.44
C ILE A 156 0.03 -13.12 3.63
N PHE A 157 -1.02 -13.93 3.40
CA PHE A 157 -1.69 -14.67 4.47
C PHE A 157 -0.81 -15.77 5.09
N SER A 158 0.09 -16.37 4.31
CA SER A 158 1.04 -17.35 4.82
C SER A 158 2.07 -16.67 5.72
N ILE A 159 2.62 -15.53 5.28
CA ILE A 159 3.56 -14.71 6.07
C ILE A 159 2.93 -14.29 7.40
N LEU A 160 1.69 -13.78 7.36
CA LEU A 160 0.97 -13.35 8.57
C LEU A 160 0.71 -14.52 9.55
N ARG A 161 0.55 -15.75 9.08
CA ARG A 161 0.43 -16.95 9.93
C ARG A 161 1.75 -17.29 10.61
N TYR A 162 2.86 -17.29 9.87
CA TYR A 162 4.19 -17.56 10.45
C TYR A 162 4.57 -16.53 11.53
N VAL A 163 4.30 -15.24 11.29
CA VAL A 163 4.60 -14.17 12.25
C VAL A 163 3.68 -14.18 13.49
N LYS A 164 2.56 -14.92 13.47
CA LYS A 164 1.74 -15.13 14.67
C LYS A 164 2.28 -16.25 15.58
N ASN A 165 3.04 -17.19 15.02
CA ASN A 165 3.46 -18.42 15.70
C ASN A 165 4.93 -18.42 16.15
N GLY A 166 5.70 -17.37 15.82
CA GLY A 166 7.07 -17.16 16.30
C GLY A 166 7.15 -15.94 17.20
#